data_AF-A0A0G9H3Z4-F1
#
_entry.id   AF-A0A0G9H3Z4-F1
#
_cell.length_a   1.000
_cell.length_b   1.000
_cell.length_c   1.000
_cell.angle_alpha   90.00
_cell.angle_beta   90.00
_cell.angle_gamma   90.00
#
_symmetry.space_group_name_H-M   'P 1'
#
loop_
_entity.id
_entity.type
_entity.pdbx_description
1 polymer ?
#
loop_
_entity_poly.entity_id
_entity_poly.type
_entity_poly.pdbx_seq_one_letter_code
_entity_poly.pdbx_strand_id
1 'polypeptide(L)'
;MRFSLSGSPVRRGLTYVAIFCACAGLVAIWRRVLGADTDPFLVVSPSHIEQCDHPRVEVDVHWWMPRRRVGTIYIYTVGEAPEPWHEARGRGMARTGDWVADGTTILLTDLDGRVLARRTVTSIRCST
;
A
#
# COMPACT_ATOMS: atom_id res chain seq x y z
N MET A 1 -16.70 66.38 51.19
CA MET A 1 -16.36 65.47 52.32
C MET A 1 -17.62 64.69 52.71
N ARG A 2 -17.48 63.34 52.84
CA ARG A 2 -18.38 62.34 53.48
C ARG A 2 -19.77 62.09 52.86
N PHE A 3 -19.98 60.99 52.13
CA PHE A 3 -20.28 59.58 52.55
C PHE A 3 -21.76 59.33 52.83
N SER A 4 -22.39 58.50 52.00
CA SER A 4 -22.96 57.18 52.37
C SER A 4 -24.17 56.84 51.49
N LEU A 5 -24.22 55.59 51.01
CA LEU A 5 -25.37 54.69 50.81
C LEU A 5 -24.83 53.52 49.96
N SER A 6 -24.39 52.42 50.57
CA SER A 6 -25.20 51.30 51.07
C SER A 6 -25.57 50.30 49.95
N GLY A 7 -25.13 49.04 50.13
CA GLY A 7 -25.82 47.87 49.58
C GLY A 7 -25.12 47.12 48.44
N SER A 8 -24.20 46.21 48.79
CA SER A 8 -23.82 45.07 47.92
C SER A 8 -24.90 43.98 47.94
N PRO A 9 -25.08 43.24 46.84
CA PRO A 9 -24.84 41.81 46.98
C PRO A 9 -23.97 41.21 45.87
N VAL A 10 -23.15 40.27 46.35
CA VAL A 10 -22.32 39.29 45.65
C VAL A 10 -22.95 38.75 44.35
N ARG A 11 -22.20 38.79 43.24
CA ARG A 11 -22.32 37.77 42.18
C ARG A 11 -20.95 37.37 41.64
N ARG A 12 -20.51 36.22 42.16
CA ARG A 12 -19.50 35.33 41.57
C ARG A 12 -19.92 34.99 40.13
N GLY A 13 -18.95 34.89 39.23
CA GLY A 13 -19.19 34.37 37.90
C GLY A 13 -18.06 34.65 36.91
N LEU A 14 -16.88 34.08 37.18
CA LEU A 14 -15.96 33.66 36.12
C LEU A 14 -16.72 32.76 35.13
N THR A 15 -16.15 32.51 33.94
CA THR A 15 -16.60 31.57 32.88
C THR A 15 -17.69 32.17 31.97
N TYR A 16 -17.57 32.27 30.64
CA TYR A 16 -17.06 31.31 29.67
C TYR A 16 -16.39 32.03 28.49
N VAL A 17 -15.08 31.85 28.32
CA VAL A 17 -14.46 31.97 26.99
C VAL A 17 -15.05 30.84 26.16
N ALA A 18 -15.84 31.19 25.14
CA ALA A 18 -16.47 30.23 24.24
C ALA A 18 -15.40 29.49 23.42
N ILE A 19 -14.85 28.42 24.01
CA ILE A 19 -14.11 27.38 23.29
C ILE A 19 -15.15 26.56 22.51
N PHE A 20 -15.47 27.04 21.31
CA PHE A 20 -16.29 26.33 20.33
C PHE A 20 -15.49 26.13 19.03
N CYS A 21 -14.25 25.63 19.13
CA CYS A 21 -13.36 25.49 17.97
C CYS A 21 -12.62 24.16 17.81
N ALA A 22 -12.86 23.12 18.63
CA ALA A 22 -11.87 22.02 18.71
C ALA A 22 -12.34 20.58 18.41
N CYS A 23 -13.60 20.30 18.05
CA CYS A 23 -14.01 18.90 17.83
C CYS A 23 -14.18 18.50 16.36
N ALA A 24 -14.61 19.41 15.47
CA ALA A 24 -14.84 19.05 14.07
C ALA A 24 -13.54 19.00 13.23
N GLY A 25 -12.55 19.85 13.55
CA GLY A 25 -11.28 19.92 12.82
C GLY A 25 -10.37 18.71 13.07
N LEU A 26 -10.34 18.17 14.29
CA LEU A 26 -9.48 17.05 14.64
C LEU A 26 -9.93 15.74 13.96
N VAL A 27 -11.23 15.48 13.84
CA VAL A 27 -11.73 14.25 13.19
C VAL A 27 -11.35 14.18 11.70
N ALA A 28 -11.33 15.31 11.00
CA ALA A 28 -10.93 15.37 9.59
C ALA A 28 -9.42 15.08 9.39
N ILE A 29 -8.59 15.50 10.34
CA ILE A 29 -7.15 15.25 10.34
C ILE A 29 -6.86 13.77 10.61
N TRP A 30 -7.56 13.14 11.55
CA TRP A 30 -7.42 11.70 11.82
C TRP A 30 -7.84 10.84 10.63
N ARG A 31 -8.86 11.23 9.85
CA ARG A 31 -9.24 10.49 8.62
C ARG A 31 -8.18 10.51 7.53
N ARG A 32 -7.34 11.55 7.45
CA ARG A 32 -6.20 11.58 6.51
C ARG A 32 -5.01 10.75 6.99
N VAL A 33 -4.81 10.65 8.29
CA VAL A 33 -3.70 9.86 8.89
C VAL A 33 -4.02 8.36 8.94
N LEU A 34 -5.30 7.98 9.02
CA LEU A 34 -5.74 6.57 9.09
C LEU A 34 -6.05 5.93 7.72
N GLY A 35 -6.09 6.71 6.65
CA GLY A 35 -6.12 6.21 5.28
C GLY A 35 -4.69 6.05 4.77
N ALA A 36 -3.97 5.04 5.27
CA ALA A 36 -2.65 4.71 4.74
C ALA A 36 -2.81 4.36 3.25
N ASP A 37 -2.51 5.32 2.37
CA ASP A 37 -2.11 5.07 1.00
C ASP A 37 -0.84 4.23 1.10
N THR A 38 -1.03 2.92 1.21
CA THR A 38 0.08 1.98 1.02
C THR A 38 0.49 2.12 -0.43
N ASP A 39 1.78 2.07 -0.74
CA ASP A 39 2.21 2.06 -2.13
C ASP A 39 1.82 0.72 -2.79
N PRO A 40 1.48 0.72 -4.09
CA PRO A 40 1.27 -0.52 -4.82
C PRO A 40 2.47 -1.47 -4.66
N PHE A 41 2.21 -2.75 -4.41
CA PHE A 41 3.28 -3.72 -4.24
C PHE A 41 3.04 -5.01 -5.01
N LEU A 42 4.14 -5.71 -5.23
CA LEU A 42 4.21 -7.03 -5.84
C LEU A 42 5.18 -7.90 -5.04
N VAL A 43 4.74 -9.11 -4.71
CA VAL A 43 5.53 -10.14 -4.01
C VAL A 43 5.43 -11.43 -4.79
N VAL A 44 6.56 -12.14 -4.90
CA VAL A 44 6.66 -13.44 -5.58
C VAL A 44 7.21 -14.43 -4.56
N SER A 45 6.57 -15.59 -4.44
CA SER A 45 6.94 -16.63 -3.49
C SER A 45 6.91 -18.01 -4.16
N PRO A 46 8.02 -18.75 -4.17
CA PRO A 46 9.36 -18.36 -3.72
C PRO A 46 10.00 -17.31 -4.64
N SER A 47 10.78 -16.38 -4.08
CA SER A 47 11.61 -15.44 -4.87
C SER A 47 12.97 -16.01 -5.26
N HIS A 48 13.38 -17.08 -4.57
CA HIS A 48 14.60 -17.82 -4.77
C HIS A 48 14.26 -19.28 -5.02
N ILE A 49 14.72 -19.84 -6.14
CA ILE A 49 14.33 -21.17 -6.59
C ILE A 49 15.56 -22.08 -6.75
N GLU A 50 15.40 -23.35 -6.43
CA GLU A 50 16.40 -24.37 -6.75
C GLU A 50 16.06 -24.95 -8.12
N GLN A 51 17.02 -24.91 -9.05
CA GLN A 51 16.77 -25.31 -10.44
C GLN A 51 17.61 -26.52 -10.90
N CYS A 52 18.21 -27.27 -9.97
CA CYS A 52 19.07 -28.39 -10.36
C CYS A 52 18.28 -29.58 -10.91
N ASP A 53 17.17 -29.94 -10.26
CA ASP A 53 16.35 -31.07 -10.69
C ASP A 53 15.18 -30.62 -11.59
N HIS A 54 14.66 -29.41 -11.33
CA HIS A 54 13.50 -28.85 -12.02
C HIS A 54 13.86 -27.46 -12.59
N PRO A 55 14.14 -27.34 -13.90
CA PRO A 55 14.60 -26.09 -14.50
C PRO A 55 13.49 -25.03 -14.62
N ARG A 56 12.25 -25.40 -14.31
CA ARG A 56 11.09 -24.49 -14.27
C ARG A 56 10.22 -24.89 -13.08
N VAL A 57 9.65 -23.88 -12.42
CA VAL A 57 8.85 -24.07 -11.21
C VAL A 57 7.60 -23.20 -11.23
N GLU A 58 6.64 -23.55 -10.40
CA GLU A 58 5.48 -22.73 -10.07
C GLU A 58 5.82 -21.74 -8.94
N VAL A 59 5.32 -20.50 -9.03
CA VAL A 59 5.41 -19.49 -7.97
C VAL A 59 4.06 -18.81 -7.74
N ASP A 60 3.83 -18.35 -6.52
CA ASP A 60 2.70 -17.52 -6.16
C ASP A 60 3.05 -16.03 -6.30
N VAL A 61 2.22 -15.29 -7.01
CA VAL A 61 2.33 -13.85 -7.23
C VAL A 61 1.22 -13.16 -6.44
N HIS A 62 1.60 -12.36 -5.45
CA HIS A 62 0.69 -11.54 -4.66
C HIS A 62 0.86 -10.08 -4.99
N TRP A 63 -0.25 -9.36 -5.07
CA TRP A 63 -0.21 -7.92 -5.32
C TRP A 63 -1.21 -7.16 -4.47
N TRP A 64 -0.96 -5.86 -4.38
CA TRP A 64 -1.93 -4.90 -3.93
C TRP A 64 -1.85 -3.64 -4.79
N MET A 65 -3.02 -3.13 -5.16
CA MET A 65 -3.22 -1.84 -5.78
C MET A 65 -4.38 -1.10 -5.11
N PRO A 66 -4.35 0.25 -5.09
CA PRO A 66 -5.51 1.04 -4.67
C PRO A 66 -6.75 0.65 -5.49
N ARG A 67 -7.91 0.46 -4.85
CA ARG A 67 -9.14 -0.06 -5.48
C ARG A 67 -9.65 0.76 -6.68
N ARG A 68 -9.28 2.04 -6.76
CA ARG A 68 -9.64 2.95 -7.85
C ARG A 68 -8.66 2.94 -9.02
N ARG A 69 -7.57 2.16 -8.90
CA ARG A 69 -6.55 1.99 -9.93
C ARG A 69 -6.66 0.58 -10.49
N VAL A 70 -6.35 0.48 -11.77
CA VAL A 70 -6.19 -0.76 -12.50
C VAL A 70 -4.77 -0.80 -13.01
N GLY A 71 -4.20 -1.98 -13.04
CA GLY A 71 -2.89 -2.24 -13.59
C GLY A 71 -2.84 -3.57 -14.30
N THR A 72 -1.67 -3.88 -14.84
CA THR A 72 -1.41 -5.14 -15.53
C THR A 72 -0.12 -5.73 -14.97
N ILE A 73 -0.14 -7.03 -14.72
CA ILE A 73 1.03 -7.81 -14.39
C ILE A 73 1.60 -8.35 -15.70
N TYR A 74 2.84 -7.99 -15.98
CA TYR A 74 3.59 -8.46 -17.13
C TYR A 74 4.64 -9.48 -16.71
N ILE A 75 4.88 -10.45 -17.59
CA ILE A 75 5.96 -11.42 -17.45
C ILE A 75 7.03 -11.11 -18.50
N TYR A 76 8.27 -11.07 -18.02
CA TYR A 76 9.48 -10.88 -18.81
C TYR A 76 10.34 -12.13 -18.64
N THR A 77 10.38 -12.95 -19.68
CA THR A 77 11.30 -14.08 -19.78
C THR A 77 12.55 -13.65 -20.54
N VAL A 78 13.73 -14.14 -20.12
CA VAL A 78 15.00 -13.77 -20.76
C VAL A 78 14.99 -14.21 -22.22
N GLY A 79 15.24 -13.25 -23.13
CA GLY A 79 15.26 -13.50 -24.58
C GLY A 79 13.90 -13.41 -25.26
N GLU A 80 12.82 -13.15 -24.51
CA GLU A 80 11.47 -13.05 -25.04
C GLU A 80 10.92 -11.62 -24.89
N ALA A 81 9.91 -11.31 -25.70
CA ALA A 81 9.17 -10.07 -25.55
C ALA A 81 8.27 -10.14 -24.30
N PRO A 82 8.01 -9.02 -23.63
CA PRO A 82 7.15 -9.02 -22.46
C PRO A 82 5.70 -9.31 -22.82
N GLU A 83 5.03 -10.12 -22.01
CA GLU A 83 3.63 -10.47 -22.24
C GLU A 83 2.74 -10.06 -21.07
N PRO A 84 1.52 -9.54 -21.35
CA PRO A 84 0.53 -9.29 -20.31
C PRO A 84 0.00 -10.63 -19.80
N TRP A 85 0.05 -10.83 -18.48
CA TRP A 85 -0.34 -12.10 -17.86
C TRP A 85 -1.61 -11.98 -17.05
N HIS A 86 -1.76 -10.92 -16.25
CA HIS A 86 -2.93 -10.79 -15.37
C HIS A 86 -3.34 -9.32 -15.17
N GLU A 87 -4.64 -9.06 -15.04
CA GLU A 87 -5.12 -7.74 -14.59
C GLU A 87 -4.93 -7.60 -13.06
N ALA A 88 -4.38 -6.48 -12.61
CA ALA A 88 -4.23 -6.19 -11.19
C ALA A 88 -5.22 -5.11 -10.74
N ARG A 89 -6.07 -5.47 -9.78
CA ARG A 89 -6.95 -4.55 -9.03
C ARG A 89 -7.02 -4.97 -7.58
N GLY A 90 -7.10 -4.00 -6.67
CA GLY A 90 -7.22 -4.29 -5.24
C GLY A 90 -6.08 -5.19 -4.74
N ARG A 91 -6.37 -6.00 -3.71
CA ARG A 91 -5.49 -7.10 -3.30
C ARG A 91 -5.83 -8.33 -4.13
N GLY A 92 -4.83 -9.04 -4.62
CA GLY A 92 -5.03 -10.29 -5.34
C GLY A 92 -3.83 -11.24 -5.23
N MET A 93 -4.05 -12.45 -5.71
CA MET A 93 -3.08 -13.52 -5.79
C MET A 93 -3.37 -14.33 -7.05
N ALA A 94 -2.31 -14.72 -7.75
CA ALA A 94 -2.38 -15.67 -8.84
C ALA A 94 -1.13 -16.55 -8.79
N ARG A 95 -1.33 -17.80 -9.14
CA ARG A 95 -0.30 -18.82 -9.23
C ARG A 95 0.13 -18.95 -10.68
N THR A 96 1.43 -19.00 -10.92
CA THR A 96 1.96 -19.26 -12.26
C THR A 96 1.74 -20.72 -12.65
N GLY A 97 2.17 -21.12 -13.84
CA GLY A 97 2.42 -22.53 -14.14
C GLY A 97 3.90 -22.86 -13.94
N ASP A 98 4.28 -24.07 -14.32
CA ASP A 98 5.66 -24.58 -14.33
C ASP A 98 6.50 -24.00 -15.48
N TRP A 99 6.52 -22.68 -15.58
CA TRP A 99 7.27 -21.95 -16.60
C TRP A 99 8.27 -20.95 -16.04
N VAL A 100 8.19 -20.62 -14.75
CA VAL A 100 9.11 -19.64 -14.13
C VAL A 100 10.50 -20.25 -13.99
N ALA A 101 11.49 -19.50 -14.47
CA ALA A 101 12.90 -19.87 -14.37
C ALA A 101 13.76 -18.71 -13.85
N ASP A 102 15.04 -18.97 -13.58
CA ASP A 102 16.01 -17.93 -13.24
C ASP A 102 15.97 -16.76 -14.23
N GLY A 103 15.99 -15.54 -13.70
CA GLY A 103 15.91 -14.30 -14.48
C GLY A 103 14.49 -13.87 -14.89
N THR A 104 13.47 -14.72 -14.68
CA THR A 104 12.07 -14.34 -14.93
C THR A 104 11.71 -13.11 -14.11
N THR A 105 11.24 -12.07 -14.78
CA THR A 105 10.88 -10.80 -14.15
C THR A 105 9.38 -10.56 -14.26
N ILE A 106 8.75 -10.26 -13.13
CA ILE A 106 7.34 -9.94 -13.00
C ILE A 106 7.21 -8.46 -12.70
N LEU A 107 6.50 -7.73 -13.56
CA LEU A 107 6.27 -6.29 -13.42
C LEU A 107 4.80 -6.03 -13.13
N LEU A 108 4.52 -5.12 -12.20
CA LEU A 108 3.22 -4.50 -12.05
C LEU A 108 3.27 -3.10 -12.65
N THR A 109 2.43 -2.82 -13.64
CA THR A 109 2.33 -1.51 -14.28
C THR A 109 0.95 -0.89 -14.06
N ASP A 110 0.85 0.44 -14.09
CA ASP A 110 -0.44 1.11 -14.26
C ASP A 110 -0.86 1.18 -15.75
N LEU A 111 -2.05 1.72 -16.00
CA LEU A 111 -2.62 1.88 -17.34
C LEU A 111 -1.80 2.82 -18.24
N ASP A 112 -1.01 3.71 -17.65
CA ASP A 112 -0.12 4.62 -18.39
C ASP A 112 1.21 3.94 -18.75
N GLY A 113 1.37 2.65 -18.41
CA GLY A 113 2.58 1.87 -18.65
C GLY A 113 3.70 2.12 -17.64
N ARG A 114 3.46 2.91 -16.58
CA ARG A 114 4.48 3.15 -15.56
C ARG A 114 4.61 1.91 -14.67
N VAL A 115 5.85 1.46 -14.49
CA VAL A 115 6.18 0.37 -13.57
C VAL A 115 6.00 0.83 -12.12
N LEU A 116 5.11 0.16 -11.40
CA LEU A 116 4.82 0.39 -9.99
C LEU A 116 5.64 -0.53 -9.08
N ALA A 117 5.83 -1.78 -9.50
CA ALA A 117 6.66 -2.74 -8.79
C ALA A 117 7.31 -3.73 -9.77
N ARG A 118 8.49 -4.24 -9.39
CA ARG A 118 9.27 -5.20 -10.16
C ARG A 118 9.83 -6.27 -9.24
N ARG A 119 9.71 -7.54 -9.60
CA ARG A 119 10.34 -8.67 -8.93
C ARG A 119 11.00 -9.57 -9.95
N THR A 120 12.22 -10.01 -9.66
CA THR A 120 12.94 -10.96 -10.51
C THR A 120 13.19 -12.20 -9.68
N VAL A 121 12.80 -13.35 -10.22
CA VAL A 121 13.08 -14.65 -9.62
C VAL A 121 14.52 -15.01 -9.90
N THR A 122 15.22 -15.48 -8.87
CA THR A 122 16.63 -15.85 -8.97
C THR A 122 16.84 -17.26 -8.47
N SER A 123 17.78 -17.97 -9.07
CA SER A 123 18.17 -19.29 -8.61
C SER A 123 19.13 -19.20 -7.44
N ILE A 124 19.05 -20.19 -6.55
CA ILE A 124 20.06 -20.46 -5.54
C ILE A 124 20.83 -21.72 -5.92
N ARG A 125 22.07 -21.84 -5.44
CA ARG A 125 22.83 -23.08 -5.59
C ARG A 125 22.13 -24.18 -4.82
N CYS A 126 22.08 -25.36 -5.42
CA CYS A 126 21.60 -26.53 -4.74
C CYS A 126 22.63 -26.97 -3.70
N SER A 127 22.15 -27.34 -2.52
CA SER A 127 22.98 -27.98 -1.52
C SER A 127 23.35 -29.37 -2.01
N THR A 128 24.61 -29.53 -2.42
CA THR A 128 25.26 -30.83 -2.68
C THR A 128 25.13 -31.80 -1.51
#